data_AF-A0A8J4CUW7-F1
#
_entry.id   AF-A0A8J4CUW7-F1
#
_cell.length_a   1.000
_cell.length_b   1.000
_cell.length_c   1.000
_cell.angle_alpha   90.00
_cell.angle_beta   90.00
_cell.angle_gamma   90.00
#
_symmetry.space_group_name_H-M   'P 1'
#
loop_
_entity.id
_entity.type
_entity.pdbx_description
1 polymer ?
#
loop_
_entity_poly.entity_id
_entity_poly.type
_entity_poly.pdbx_seq_one_letter_code
_entity_poly.pdbx_strand_id
1 'polypeptide(L)'
;MKRVRNNWPSVLLFCLGLLSLTVASNIIQDVFMELFGEAAKDEEARTSLLAHLDTLLALGISRPGEKLVHIPEYADPQARQLGINISQSLASSGLDEWANRVLDVVPKLDETKSFAMVRRLLVAALLKYWLKHGNKIPDESASKIQDVLLQLYNVHRIGAVNKGIMEYLHVSKSGGTSWCHIAELNGCTTERYDKSYVCQIKKFDDKVRWLNMTFHMLQVPVYRVPQYVLKRFSRFGTFRKNHDMSSCSARRKLITNRGYNYYSNEYTVHGGHKGMDNAHMCGNFFNVIVLRDPMKRLVSHMKFVMWTMSGDRGYNDTLLFNRMYANRSSEFWQALGPAIVDNYFIRSLLGEKAFHVPVGTVGREMLSLAEHVLAQFDLVLVLEQDMAIKNLITSYGVGWNHTLEEVHDKDSNIRETEFNTTAYIPEDLNRLLQAQALDMELYEFSKTLAQLDPVIYAVARKAGVQPLPPEASTDKQDPPCGLLRGQYKEDLLTSLGAKKPTVATKGKKDRGAGAGRLDPARQSQRIRTLRRRGDENRLQGGEG
;
A
#
# COMPACT_ATOMS: atom_id res chain seq x y z
N MET A 1 41.23 66.06 -26.39
CA MET A 1 41.52 65.93 -24.95
C MET A 1 41.44 64.46 -24.54
N LYS A 2 42.56 63.96 -24.02
CA LYS A 2 42.84 62.78 -23.17
C LYS A 2 42.19 61.41 -23.47
N ARG A 3 43.06 60.53 -24.01
CA ARG A 3 43.09 59.05 -23.87
C ARG A 3 43.17 58.63 -22.39
N VAL A 4 42.57 57.49 -22.05
CA VAL A 4 43.07 56.59 -21.00
C VAL A 4 42.99 55.14 -21.50
N ARG A 5 44.17 54.52 -21.66
CA ARG A 5 44.38 53.08 -21.84
C ARG A 5 44.52 52.48 -20.44
N ASN A 6 43.81 51.39 -20.13
CA ASN A 6 44.12 50.55 -18.98
C ASN A 6 44.55 49.16 -19.45
N ASN A 7 45.83 48.89 -19.18
CA ASN A 7 46.48 47.59 -19.25
C ASN A 7 45.89 46.65 -18.19
N TRP A 8 45.58 45.42 -18.58
CA TRP A 8 45.44 44.29 -17.65
C TRP A 8 46.62 43.34 -17.88
N PRO A 9 47.35 42.91 -16.83
CA PRO A 9 48.39 41.91 -16.96
C PRO A 9 47.80 40.50 -16.95
N SER A 10 48.25 39.69 -17.89
CA SER A 10 48.04 38.25 -17.96
C SER A 10 48.68 37.56 -16.74
N VAL A 11 47.87 37.12 -15.79
CA VAL A 11 48.28 36.16 -14.75
C VAL A 11 47.88 34.77 -15.23
N LEU A 12 48.85 34.05 -15.80
CA LEU A 12 48.77 32.60 -15.99
C LEU A 12 48.75 31.94 -14.60
N LEU A 13 47.56 31.59 -14.12
CA LEU A 13 47.39 30.71 -12.97
C LEU A 13 47.51 29.25 -13.46
N PHE A 14 48.63 28.61 -13.13
CA PHE A 14 48.81 27.16 -13.28
C PHE A 14 47.75 26.44 -12.43
N CYS A 15 46.66 25.98 -13.05
CA CYS A 15 45.75 25.01 -12.45
C CYS A 15 46.47 23.66 -12.36
N LEU A 16 47.18 23.43 -11.25
CA LEU A 16 47.50 22.10 -10.79
C LEU A 16 46.17 21.39 -10.51
N GLY A 17 45.68 20.65 -11.50
CA GLY A 17 44.55 19.75 -11.38
C GLY A 17 44.88 18.66 -10.37
N LEU A 18 44.58 18.92 -9.09
CA LEU A 18 44.29 17.89 -8.12
C LEU A 18 43.10 17.10 -8.66
N LEU A 19 43.40 16.08 -9.46
CA LEU A 19 42.53 14.93 -9.68
C LEU A 19 42.27 14.33 -8.30
N SER A 20 41.30 14.90 -7.58
CA SER A 20 40.67 14.24 -6.47
C SER A 20 40.12 12.95 -7.06
N LEU A 21 40.83 11.84 -6.83
CA LEU A 21 40.30 10.50 -7.01
C LEU A 21 39.07 10.44 -6.12
N THR A 22 37.92 10.82 -6.68
CA THR A 22 36.62 10.58 -6.09
C THR A 22 36.53 9.07 -5.97
N VAL A 23 36.84 8.56 -4.79
CA VAL A 23 36.57 7.17 -4.43
C VAL A 23 35.11 6.96 -4.81
N ALA A 24 34.87 6.11 -5.80
CA ALA A 24 33.53 5.87 -6.30
C ALA A 24 32.65 5.49 -5.10
N SER A 25 31.65 6.31 -4.80
CA SER A 25 30.87 6.12 -3.58
C SER A 25 30.13 4.78 -3.68
N ASN A 26 30.24 3.97 -2.64
CA ASN A 26 29.53 2.70 -2.54
C ASN A 26 28.04 3.00 -2.34
N ILE A 27 27.28 3.05 -3.44
CA ILE A 27 25.84 3.41 -3.46
C ILE A 27 25.04 2.57 -2.46
N ILE A 28 25.39 1.30 -2.30
CA ILE A 28 24.70 0.38 -1.40
C ILE A 28 24.92 0.77 0.05
N GLN A 29 26.18 1.02 0.42
CA GLN A 29 26.53 1.48 1.76
C GLN A 29 25.82 2.81 2.09
N ASP A 30 25.81 3.76 1.14
CA ASP A 30 25.15 5.05 1.32
C ASP A 30 23.65 4.88 1.56
N VAL A 31 22.97 4.01 0.81
CA VAL A 31 21.52 3.76 0.96
C VAL A 31 21.21 3.09 2.31
N PHE A 32 22.01 2.13 2.75
CA PHE A 32 21.79 1.50 4.06
C PHE A 32 22.03 2.46 5.22
N MET A 33 23.06 3.31 5.13
CA MET A 33 23.27 4.37 6.11
C MET A 33 22.13 5.40 6.10
N GLU A 34 21.64 5.80 4.92
CA GLU A 34 20.52 6.74 4.76
C GLU A 34 19.23 6.21 5.40
N LEU A 35 18.89 4.93 5.19
CA LEU A 35 17.61 4.36 5.63
C LEU A 35 17.65 3.73 7.03
N PHE A 36 18.79 3.16 7.44
CA PHE A 36 18.90 2.37 8.67
C PHE A 36 20.04 2.84 9.59
N GLY A 37 20.81 3.88 9.23
CA GLY A 37 21.97 4.31 10.00
C GLY A 37 21.65 4.67 11.45
N GLU A 38 20.49 5.27 11.72
CA GLU A 38 20.06 5.58 13.08
C GLU A 38 19.68 4.32 13.87
N ALA A 39 18.88 3.42 13.28
CA ALA A 39 18.54 2.15 13.89
C ALA A 39 19.76 1.24 14.11
N ALA A 40 20.80 1.37 13.28
CA ALA A 40 22.03 0.59 13.39
C ALA A 40 22.97 1.07 14.50
N LYS A 41 22.84 2.34 14.94
CA LYS A 41 23.62 2.93 16.05
C LYS A 41 22.96 2.68 17.40
N ASP A 42 21.64 2.56 17.45
CA ASP A 42 20.87 2.29 18.66
C ASP A 42 20.70 0.78 18.87
N GLU A 43 21.16 0.25 20.01
CA GLU A 43 21.19 -1.21 20.24
C GLU A 43 19.80 -1.83 20.32
N GLU A 44 18.84 -1.11 20.91
CA GLU A 44 17.46 -1.59 21.08
C GLU A 44 16.75 -1.63 19.71
N ALA A 45 16.83 -0.54 18.95
CA ALA A 45 16.30 -0.46 17.59
C ALA A 45 16.97 -1.48 16.67
N ARG A 46 18.28 -1.68 16.78
CA ARG A 46 19.02 -2.70 16.02
C ARG A 46 18.54 -4.10 16.34
N THR A 47 18.35 -4.40 17.63
CA THR A 47 17.86 -5.71 18.09
C THR A 47 16.43 -5.97 17.60
N SER A 48 15.55 -4.97 17.71
CA SER A 48 14.18 -5.03 17.20
C SER A 48 14.15 -5.24 15.69
N LEU A 49 14.97 -4.49 14.94
CA LEU A 49 15.10 -4.63 13.49
C LEU A 49 15.57 -6.05 13.12
N LEU A 50 16.62 -6.57 13.76
CA LEU A 50 17.10 -7.93 13.54
C LEU A 50 16.01 -8.98 13.82
N ALA A 51 15.21 -8.81 14.87
CA ALA A 51 14.10 -9.70 15.19
C ALA A 51 13.02 -9.69 14.09
N HIS A 52 12.65 -8.52 13.55
CA HIS A 52 11.70 -8.43 12.43
C HIS A 52 12.26 -9.06 11.15
N LEU A 53 13.55 -8.89 10.86
CA LEU A 53 14.20 -9.54 9.72
C LEU A 53 14.21 -11.06 9.88
N ASP A 54 14.43 -11.56 11.10
CA ASP A 54 14.37 -12.99 11.42
C ASP A 54 12.95 -13.54 11.25
N THR A 55 11.94 -12.82 11.74
CA THR A 55 10.53 -13.15 11.49
C THR A 55 10.28 -13.25 9.99
N LEU A 56 10.56 -12.20 9.21
CA LEU A 56 10.33 -12.19 7.76
C LEU A 56 11.04 -13.33 7.04
N LEU A 57 12.32 -13.56 7.34
CA LEU A 57 13.09 -14.66 6.74
C LEU A 57 12.48 -16.01 7.10
N ALA A 58 11.96 -16.19 8.32
CA ALA A 58 11.27 -17.41 8.73
C ALA A 58 9.92 -17.60 8.01
N LEU A 59 9.17 -16.51 7.73
CA LEU A 59 7.93 -16.58 6.92
C LEU A 59 8.18 -17.07 5.49
N GLY A 60 9.38 -16.87 4.94
CA GLY A 60 9.77 -17.36 3.62
C GLY A 60 9.99 -18.87 3.55
N ILE A 61 9.98 -19.58 4.69
CA ILE A 61 10.33 -21.00 4.78
C ILE A 61 9.08 -21.83 4.99
N SER A 62 8.86 -22.84 4.15
CA SER A 62 7.96 -23.94 4.51
C SER A 62 8.60 -24.75 5.62
N ARG A 63 8.04 -24.75 6.84
CA ARG A 63 8.42 -25.78 7.80
C ARG A 63 7.87 -27.14 7.34
N PRO A 64 8.63 -28.24 7.47
CA PRO A 64 8.12 -29.58 7.17
C PRO A 64 6.85 -29.87 7.98
N GLY A 65 5.77 -30.28 7.32
CA GLY A 65 4.49 -30.62 7.97
C GLY A 65 3.54 -29.45 8.22
N GLU A 66 3.99 -28.20 8.08
CA GLU A 66 3.09 -27.04 8.12
C GLU A 66 2.40 -26.88 6.75
N LYS A 67 1.07 -26.78 6.75
CA LYS A 67 0.35 -26.26 5.59
C LYS A 67 0.77 -24.81 5.46
N LEU A 68 1.75 -24.53 4.60
CA LEU A 68 2.12 -23.16 4.24
C LEU A 68 0.84 -22.34 4.04
N VAL A 69 0.73 -21.21 4.75
CA VAL A 69 -0.10 -20.12 4.26
C VAL A 69 0.37 -19.87 2.84
N HIS A 70 -0.53 -20.06 1.88
CA HIS A 70 -0.18 -20.07 0.47
C HIS A 70 0.54 -18.77 0.10
N ILE A 71 1.83 -18.82 -0.21
CA ILE A 71 2.60 -17.73 -0.83
C ILE A 71 2.42 -17.88 -2.34
N PRO A 72 1.55 -17.07 -3.01
CA PRO A 72 1.22 -17.26 -4.42
C PRO A 72 2.42 -17.08 -5.36
N GLU A 73 3.42 -16.33 -4.90
CA GLU A 73 4.68 -16.15 -5.61
C GLU A 73 5.42 -17.48 -5.81
N TYR A 74 5.36 -18.41 -4.85
CA TYR A 74 6.04 -19.71 -4.91
C TYR A 74 5.38 -20.73 -5.84
N ALA A 75 4.27 -20.36 -6.49
CA ALA A 75 3.80 -21.08 -7.66
C ALA A 75 4.80 -20.98 -8.83
N ASP A 76 5.65 -19.95 -8.85
CA ASP A 76 6.84 -19.89 -9.69
C ASP A 76 8.00 -20.64 -8.99
N PRO A 77 8.53 -21.72 -9.58
CA PRO A 77 9.64 -22.48 -9.01
C PRO A 77 10.90 -21.65 -8.77
N GLN A 78 11.18 -20.66 -9.62
CA GLN A 78 12.34 -19.77 -9.51
C GLN A 78 12.19 -18.83 -8.32
N ALA A 79 10.98 -18.27 -8.13
CA ALA A 79 10.64 -17.47 -6.97
C ALA A 79 10.76 -18.26 -5.67
N ARG A 80 10.30 -19.53 -5.68
CA ARG A 80 10.47 -20.45 -4.54
C ARG A 80 11.94 -20.71 -4.24
N GLN A 81 12.76 -20.94 -5.26
CA GLN A 81 14.20 -21.13 -5.10
C GLN A 81 14.88 -19.89 -4.49
N LEU A 82 14.51 -18.68 -4.94
CA LEU A 82 15.03 -17.44 -4.37
C LEU A 82 14.62 -17.26 -2.90
N GLY A 83 13.33 -17.45 -2.62
CA GLY A 83 12.75 -17.22 -1.30
C GLY A 83 13.22 -18.20 -0.24
N ILE A 84 13.36 -19.49 -0.56
CA ILE A 84 13.73 -20.54 0.41
C ILE A 84 15.24 -20.75 0.44
N ASN A 85 15.88 -20.95 -0.71
CA ASN A 85 17.26 -21.47 -0.73
C ASN A 85 18.30 -20.34 -0.80
N ILE A 86 18.06 -19.32 -1.63
CA ILE A 86 19.07 -18.29 -1.90
C ILE A 86 19.06 -17.22 -0.79
N SER A 87 17.89 -16.78 -0.34
CA SER A 87 17.79 -15.81 0.77
C SER A 87 18.54 -16.26 2.03
N GLN A 88 18.51 -17.57 2.33
CA GLN A 88 19.17 -18.15 3.49
C GLN A 88 20.66 -18.39 3.31
N SER A 89 21.10 -18.67 2.08
CA SER A 89 22.48 -19.08 1.86
C SER A 89 23.47 -17.95 2.15
N LEU A 90 23.05 -16.68 2.13
CA LEU A 90 23.92 -15.54 2.43
C LEU A 90 24.58 -15.63 3.81
N ALA A 91 23.96 -16.34 4.77
CA ALA A 91 24.58 -16.56 6.09
C ALA A 91 25.75 -17.54 6.05
N SER A 92 25.84 -18.38 5.02
CA SER A 92 26.83 -19.46 4.86
C SER A 92 27.74 -19.31 3.64
N SER A 93 27.36 -18.48 2.66
CA SER A 93 28.10 -18.23 1.41
C SER A 93 28.69 -16.82 1.42
N GLY A 94 29.68 -16.58 0.54
CA GLY A 94 30.17 -15.22 0.30
C GLY A 94 29.10 -14.34 -0.37
N LEU A 95 29.20 -13.02 -0.18
CA LEU A 95 28.27 -12.03 -0.75
C LEU A 95 28.25 -12.07 -2.28
N ASP A 96 29.42 -12.25 -2.91
CA ASP A 96 29.58 -12.39 -4.36
C ASP A 96 28.93 -13.66 -4.93
N GLU A 97 29.12 -14.79 -4.25
CA GLU A 97 28.51 -16.06 -4.66
C GLU A 97 26.99 -15.99 -4.55
N TRP A 98 26.49 -15.41 -3.46
CA TRP A 98 25.07 -15.15 -3.27
C TRP A 98 24.52 -14.25 -4.38
N ALA A 99 25.18 -13.12 -4.66
CA ALA A 99 24.76 -12.19 -5.70
C ALA A 99 24.71 -12.87 -7.08
N ASN A 100 25.72 -13.65 -7.44
CA ASN A 100 25.75 -14.40 -8.70
C ASN A 100 24.57 -15.36 -8.84
N ARG A 101 24.19 -16.06 -7.76
CA ARG A 101 23.04 -16.96 -7.76
C ARG A 101 21.72 -16.21 -7.92
N VAL A 102 21.59 -15.03 -7.29
CA VAL A 102 20.41 -14.17 -7.48
C VAL A 102 20.34 -13.69 -8.93
N LEU A 103 21.44 -13.19 -9.49
CA LEU A 103 21.53 -12.68 -10.86
C LEU A 103 21.27 -13.75 -11.93
N ASP A 104 21.57 -15.02 -11.66
CA ASP A 104 21.22 -16.13 -12.56
C ASP A 104 19.72 -16.46 -12.55
N VAL A 105 19.04 -16.29 -11.41
CA VAL A 105 17.65 -16.75 -11.23
C VAL A 105 16.63 -15.64 -11.51
N VAL A 106 16.91 -14.39 -11.11
CA VAL A 106 15.98 -13.26 -11.27
C VAL A 106 15.50 -13.06 -12.72
N PRO A 107 16.36 -13.13 -13.75
CA PRO A 107 15.91 -13.03 -15.15
C PRO A 107 14.98 -14.15 -15.62
N LYS A 108 14.83 -15.24 -14.86
CA LYS A 108 14.00 -16.41 -15.17
C LYS A 108 12.62 -16.36 -14.51
N LEU A 109 12.36 -15.34 -13.69
CA LEU A 109 11.07 -15.14 -13.02
C LEU A 109 9.94 -14.83 -14.01
N ASP A 110 8.73 -15.21 -13.64
CA ASP A 110 7.50 -14.81 -14.33
C ASP A 110 7.26 -13.30 -14.21
N GLU A 111 7.66 -12.55 -15.25
CA GLU A 111 7.56 -11.10 -15.38
C GLU A 111 6.11 -10.55 -15.24
N THR A 112 5.07 -11.41 -15.23
CA THR A 112 3.70 -10.97 -14.95
C THR A 112 3.45 -10.64 -13.48
N LYS A 113 4.39 -11.00 -12.59
CA LYS A 113 4.31 -10.76 -11.14
C LYS A 113 5.38 -9.77 -10.70
N SER A 114 5.13 -9.13 -9.57
CA SER A 114 6.06 -8.18 -8.95
C SER A 114 7.04 -8.86 -7.98
N PHE A 115 6.65 -9.99 -7.38
CA PHE A 115 7.42 -10.75 -6.39
C PHE A 115 7.78 -9.98 -5.11
N ALA A 116 6.81 -9.30 -4.49
CA ALA A 116 7.05 -8.46 -3.32
C ALA A 116 7.64 -9.23 -2.13
N MET A 117 7.15 -10.45 -1.86
CA MET A 117 7.68 -11.27 -0.78
C MET A 117 9.14 -11.67 -1.06
N VAL A 118 9.43 -12.17 -2.26
CA VAL A 118 10.81 -12.57 -2.64
C VAL A 118 11.77 -11.39 -2.60
N ARG A 119 11.38 -10.21 -3.14
CA ARG A 119 12.21 -9.00 -3.08
C ARG A 119 12.57 -8.66 -1.64
N ARG A 120 11.58 -8.62 -0.74
CA ARG A 120 11.79 -8.30 0.67
C ARG A 120 12.65 -9.33 1.39
N LEU A 121 12.51 -10.63 1.10
CA LEU A 121 13.36 -11.68 1.64
C LEU A 121 14.85 -11.48 1.26
N LEU A 122 15.12 -11.15 0.00
CA LEU A 122 16.48 -10.91 -0.49
C LEU A 122 17.09 -9.64 0.13
N VAL A 123 16.33 -8.54 0.20
CA VAL A 123 16.78 -7.31 0.86
C VAL A 123 16.97 -7.51 2.36
N ALA A 124 16.08 -8.27 3.02
CA ALA A 124 16.20 -8.58 4.44
C ALA A 124 17.45 -9.40 4.75
N ALA A 125 17.77 -10.40 3.92
CA ALA A 125 19.01 -11.15 4.03
C ALA A 125 20.24 -10.24 3.92
N LEU A 126 20.25 -9.34 2.93
CA LEU A 126 21.33 -8.39 2.70
C LEU A 126 21.48 -7.39 3.85
N LEU A 127 20.37 -6.82 4.35
CA LEU A 127 20.37 -5.89 5.48
C LEU A 127 20.84 -6.58 6.76
N LYS A 128 20.38 -7.81 7.01
CA LYS A 128 20.84 -8.61 8.15
C LYS A 128 22.33 -8.91 8.06
N TYR A 129 22.86 -9.22 6.87
CA TYR A 129 24.29 -9.37 6.64
C TYR A 129 25.04 -8.09 7.00
N TRP A 130 24.59 -6.94 6.49
CA TRP A 130 25.20 -5.63 6.76
C TRP A 130 25.24 -5.30 8.27
N LEU A 131 24.12 -5.47 8.98
CA LEU A 131 24.04 -5.24 10.43
C LEU A 131 25.01 -6.13 11.22
N LYS A 132 25.16 -7.40 10.81
CA LYS A 132 26.04 -8.36 11.50
C LYS A 132 27.53 -8.16 11.22
N HIS A 133 27.88 -7.50 10.13
CA HIS A 133 29.27 -7.28 9.71
C HIS A 133 29.72 -5.84 9.93
N GLY A 134 29.25 -5.22 11.02
CA GLY A 134 29.70 -3.89 11.44
C GLY A 134 29.22 -2.78 10.51
N ASN A 135 28.04 -2.94 9.90
CA ASN A 135 27.42 -1.95 9.03
C ASN A 135 28.30 -1.63 7.81
N LYS A 136 28.91 -2.65 7.19
CA LYS A 136 29.76 -2.50 6.00
C LYS A 136 29.40 -3.51 4.91
N ILE A 137 29.33 -3.04 3.67
CA ILE A 137 29.37 -3.88 2.47
C ILE A 137 30.78 -3.79 1.87
N PRO A 138 31.47 -4.91 1.60
CA PRO A 138 32.76 -4.91 0.92
C PRO A 138 32.68 -4.21 -0.44
N ASP A 139 33.67 -3.37 -0.77
CA ASP A 139 33.66 -2.56 -1.99
C ASP A 139 33.70 -3.42 -3.26
N GLU A 140 34.42 -4.55 -3.22
CA GLU A 140 34.49 -5.53 -4.30
C GLU A 140 33.12 -6.16 -4.65
N SER A 141 32.21 -6.24 -3.68
CA SER A 141 30.87 -6.79 -3.85
C SER A 141 29.82 -5.74 -4.21
N ALA A 142 30.11 -4.46 -3.95
CA ALA A 142 29.13 -3.38 -4.04
C ALA A 142 28.45 -3.29 -5.41
N SER A 143 29.23 -3.40 -6.50
CA SER A 143 28.71 -3.34 -7.87
C SER A 143 27.75 -4.49 -8.16
N LYS A 144 28.06 -5.73 -7.74
CA LYS A 144 27.18 -6.89 -7.96
C LYS A 144 25.88 -6.78 -7.18
N ILE A 145 25.96 -6.26 -5.96
CA ILE A 145 24.77 -6.03 -5.13
C ILE A 145 23.88 -4.92 -5.72
N GLN A 146 24.49 -3.88 -6.27
CA GLN A 146 23.77 -2.88 -7.05
C GLN A 146 23.06 -3.51 -8.24
N ASP A 147 23.72 -4.37 -9.01
CA ASP A 147 23.08 -5.08 -10.14
C ASP A 147 21.89 -5.94 -9.69
N VAL A 148 22.02 -6.65 -8.56
CA VAL A 148 20.92 -7.41 -7.96
C VAL A 148 19.73 -6.51 -7.67
N LEU A 149 19.93 -5.40 -6.96
CA LEU A 149 18.84 -4.50 -6.56
C LEU A 149 18.20 -3.81 -7.77
N LEU A 150 18.99 -3.45 -8.79
CA LEU A 150 18.47 -2.88 -10.03
C LEU A 150 17.63 -3.89 -10.84
N GLN A 151 18.03 -5.17 -10.88
CA GLN A 151 17.21 -6.21 -11.50
C GLN A 151 15.91 -6.45 -10.73
N LEU A 152 15.95 -6.47 -9.40
CA LEU A 152 14.75 -6.58 -8.57
C LEU A 152 13.80 -5.39 -8.77
N TYR A 153 14.34 -4.18 -8.95
CA TYR A 153 13.54 -3.01 -9.31
C TYR A 153 12.88 -3.17 -10.68
N ASN A 154 13.60 -3.69 -11.67
CA ASN A 154 13.04 -3.90 -13.00
C ASN A 154 11.89 -4.93 -12.97
N VAL A 155 12.06 -6.03 -12.24
CA VAL A 155 11.00 -7.02 -11.99
C VAL A 155 9.79 -6.38 -11.33
N HIS A 156 10.00 -5.54 -10.31
CA HIS A 156 8.92 -4.78 -9.69
C HIS A 156 8.16 -3.91 -10.70
N ARG A 157 8.86 -3.09 -11.50
CA ARG A 157 8.22 -2.20 -12.50
C ARG A 157 7.41 -2.99 -13.51
N ILE A 158 8.00 -4.02 -14.12
CA ILE A 158 7.33 -4.85 -15.13
C ILE A 158 6.12 -5.56 -14.51
N GLY A 159 6.27 -6.12 -13.30
CA GLY A 159 5.17 -6.76 -12.57
C GLY A 159 4.03 -5.80 -12.23
N ALA A 160 4.35 -4.56 -11.79
CA ALA A 160 3.36 -3.52 -11.51
C ALA A 160 2.55 -3.14 -12.77
N VAL A 161 3.26 -2.94 -13.89
CA VAL A 161 2.65 -2.66 -15.20
C VAL A 161 1.78 -3.82 -15.68
N ASN A 162 2.25 -5.07 -15.50
CA ASN A 162 1.50 -6.26 -15.88
C ASN A 162 0.20 -6.41 -15.09
N LYS A 163 0.26 -6.17 -13.78
CA LYS A 163 -0.91 -6.15 -12.90
C LYS A 163 -1.88 -5.06 -13.34
N GLY A 164 -1.39 -3.83 -13.54
CA GLY A 164 -2.07 -2.71 -14.20
C GLY A 164 -3.30 -2.16 -13.46
N ILE A 165 -3.71 -2.79 -12.37
CA ILE A 165 -4.87 -2.44 -11.55
C ILE A 165 -4.40 -2.45 -10.10
N MET A 166 -4.63 -1.35 -9.38
CA MET A 166 -4.39 -1.28 -7.93
C MET A 166 -5.65 -1.66 -7.16
N GLU A 167 -5.49 -2.55 -6.18
CA GLU A 167 -6.40 -2.69 -5.06
C GLU A 167 -5.76 -2.08 -3.81
N TYR A 168 -6.41 -1.11 -3.22
CA TYR A 168 -5.98 -0.47 -1.98
C TYR A 168 -6.79 -0.96 -0.79
N LEU A 169 -6.17 -1.69 0.15
CA LEU A 169 -6.79 -2.06 1.42
C LEU A 169 -6.79 -0.85 2.37
N HIS A 170 -7.96 -0.23 2.51
CA HIS A 170 -8.17 1.01 3.25
C HIS A 170 -8.47 0.73 4.73
N VAL A 171 -7.42 0.64 5.55
CA VAL A 171 -7.51 0.37 7.00
C VAL A 171 -7.05 1.51 7.91
N SER A 172 -6.35 2.52 7.39
CA SER A 172 -5.72 3.62 8.15
C SER A 172 -6.63 4.80 8.52
N LYS A 173 -7.91 4.79 8.14
CA LYS A 173 -8.87 5.90 8.31
C LYS A 173 -8.54 7.14 7.47
N SER A 174 -8.30 8.30 8.08
CA SER A 174 -8.16 9.56 7.36
C SER A 174 -7.04 9.51 6.32
N GLY A 175 -5.89 8.90 6.65
CA GLY A 175 -4.80 8.76 5.69
C GLY A 175 -5.13 7.91 4.47
N GLY A 176 -6.11 7.00 4.57
CA GLY A 176 -6.57 6.26 3.40
C GLY A 176 -7.53 7.04 2.50
N THR A 177 -8.20 8.06 3.03
CA THR A 177 -8.89 9.04 2.16
C THR A 177 -7.87 9.85 1.37
N SER A 178 -6.78 10.32 2.01
CA SER A 178 -5.70 11.02 1.30
C SER A 178 -5.07 10.16 0.21
N TRP A 179 -4.81 8.87 0.47
CA TRP A 179 -4.30 7.93 -0.53
C TRP A 179 -5.18 7.85 -1.79
N CYS A 180 -6.49 7.89 -1.59
CA CYS A 180 -7.48 7.90 -2.64
C CYS A 180 -7.46 9.17 -3.50
N HIS A 181 -7.30 10.32 -2.86
CA HIS A 181 -7.21 11.61 -3.54
C HIS A 181 -5.89 11.78 -4.28
N ILE A 182 -4.76 11.31 -3.75
CA ILE A 182 -3.51 11.34 -4.51
C ILE A 182 -3.59 10.41 -5.73
N ALA A 183 -4.32 9.30 -5.66
CA ALA A 183 -4.56 8.46 -6.83
C ALA A 183 -5.36 9.22 -7.90
N GLU A 184 -6.36 10.01 -7.51
CA GLU A 184 -7.09 10.90 -8.42
C GLU A 184 -6.18 11.95 -9.07
N LEU A 185 -5.31 12.59 -8.29
CA LEU A 185 -4.34 13.57 -8.80
C LEU A 185 -3.35 12.94 -9.77
N ASN A 186 -2.94 11.70 -9.52
CA ASN A 186 -2.13 10.90 -10.44
C ASN A 186 -2.97 10.26 -11.56
N GLY A 187 -4.18 10.72 -11.85
CA GLY A 187 -4.93 10.27 -13.03
C GLY A 187 -5.45 8.83 -12.98
N CYS A 188 -5.43 8.18 -11.81
CA CYS A 188 -6.04 6.87 -11.67
C CYS A 188 -7.56 6.94 -11.87
N THR A 189 -8.14 5.89 -12.42
CA THR A 189 -9.56 5.81 -12.76
C THR A 189 -10.28 4.76 -11.90
N THR A 190 -11.42 5.16 -11.34
CA THR A 190 -12.28 4.32 -10.51
C THR A 190 -13.76 4.67 -10.75
N GLU A 191 -14.68 4.04 -10.03
CA GLU A 191 -16.11 4.34 -10.18
C GLU A 191 -16.42 5.79 -9.79
N ARG A 192 -15.94 6.25 -8.61
CA ARG A 192 -16.10 7.62 -8.11
C ARG A 192 -15.01 7.99 -7.09
N TYR A 193 -14.55 9.24 -7.12
CA TYR A 193 -13.76 9.87 -6.05
C TYR A 193 -14.63 10.84 -5.27
N ASP A 194 -15.60 10.33 -4.51
CA ASP A 194 -16.47 11.20 -3.71
C ASP A 194 -16.28 10.97 -2.21
N LYS A 195 -16.57 12.00 -1.40
CA LYS A 195 -16.39 11.95 0.07
C LYS A 195 -17.14 10.78 0.73
N SER A 196 -18.15 10.22 0.06
CA SER A 196 -19.03 9.16 0.55
C SER A 196 -18.63 7.76 0.05
N TYR A 197 -17.87 7.69 -1.03
CA TYR A 197 -17.41 6.46 -1.68
C TYR A 197 -15.95 6.70 -2.02
N VAL A 198 -15.08 6.43 -1.05
CA VAL A 198 -13.64 6.69 -1.07
C VAL A 198 -12.99 5.75 -2.09
N CYS A 199 -13.18 5.99 -3.39
CA CYS A 199 -12.71 5.15 -4.50
C CYS A 199 -13.22 3.70 -4.51
N GLN A 200 -14.38 3.46 -3.92
CA GLN A 200 -14.97 2.12 -3.86
C GLN A 200 -15.75 1.81 -5.13
N ILE A 201 -15.76 0.53 -5.51
CA ILE A 201 -16.68 0.01 -6.53
C ILE A 201 -17.89 -0.59 -5.83
N LYS A 202 -19.07 0.01 -6.02
CA LYS A 202 -20.32 -0.36 -5.31
C LYS A 202 -20.65 -1.85 -5.46
N LYS A 203 -20.37 -2.45 -6.63
CA LYS A 203 -20.70 -3.85 -6.92
C LYS A 203 -19.88 -4.85 -6.08
N PHE A 204 -18.71 -4.46 -5.59
CA PHE A 204 -17.81 -5.35 -4.85
C PHE A 204 -18.24 -5.57 -3.38
N ASP A 205 -19.09 -4.68 -2.84
CA ASP A 205 -19.56 -4.75 -1.45
C ASP A 205 -18.42 -4.71 -0.40
N ASP A 206 -17.29 -4.06 -0.73
CA ASP A 206 -16.13 -3.84 0.15
C ASP A 206 -16.31 -2.67 1.12
N LYS A 207 -17.56 -2.42 1.50
CA LYS A 207 -17.89 -1.38 2.46
C LYS A 207 -17.53 -1.84 3.85
N VAL A 208 -17.25 -0.84 4.67
CA VAL A 208 -17.00 -0.96 6.10
C VAL A 208 -18.10 -1.73 6.82
N ARG A 209 -17.70 -2.55 7.80
CA ARG A 209 -18.61 -3.39 8.61
C ARG A 209 -18.37 -3.23 10.09
N TRP A 210 -18.21 -1.99 10.52
CA TRP A 210 -17.65 -1.68 11.82
C TRP A 210 -18.65 -1.82 12.97
N LEU A 211 -19.91 -1.45 12.75
CA LEU A 211 -20.88 -1.29 13.83
C LEU A 211 -21.84 -2.47 13.92
N ASN A 212 -22.06 -2.94 15.14
CA ASN A 212 -23.10 -3.88 15.53
C ASN A 212 -24.44 -3.15 15.60
N MET A 213 -25.23 -3.28 14.53
CA MET A 213 -26.51 -2.60 14.43
C MET A 213 -27.52 -3.09 15.46
N THR A 214 -27.52 -4.39 15.77
CA THR A 214 -28.42 -4.96 16.77
C THR A 214 -28.18 -4.28 18.12
N PHE A 215 -26.93 -4.13 18.54
CA PHE A 215 -26.60 -3.40 19.76
C PHE A 215 -26.97 -1.92 19.68
N HIS A 216 -26.63 -1.25 18.58
CA HIS A 216 -26.92 0.17 18.36
C HIS A 216 -28.43 0.48 18.48
N MET A 217 -29.30 -0.36 17.90
CA MET A 217 -30.77 -0.19 17.94
C MET A 217 -31.37 -0.38 19.34
N LEU A 218 -30.65 -1.01 20.28
CA LEU A 218 -31.08 -1.09 21.68
C LEU A 218 -30.81 0.21 22.44
N GLN A 219 -29.88 1.04 21.96
CA GLN A 219 -29.48 2.27 22.63
C GLN A 219 -30.32 3.48 22.19
N VAL A 220 -30.81 3.47 20.94
CA VAL A 220 -31.60 4.55 20.36
C VAL A 220 -32.75 4.03 19.49
N PRO A 221 -33.89 4.72 19.40
CA PRO A 221 -35.01 4.28 18.55
C PRO A 221 -34.63 4.23 17.06
N VAL A 222 -34.89 3.09 16.41
CA VAL A 222 -34.46 2.79 15.03
C VAL A 222 -34.89 3.82 13.99
N TYR A 223 -36.12 4.34 14.11
CA TYR A 223 -36.66 5.33 13.17
C TYR A 223 -35.94 6.69 13.20
N ARG A 224 -35.09 6.92 14.20
CA ARG A 224 -34.27 8.12 14.31
C ARG A 224 -32.84 7.93 13.83
N VAL A 225 -32.45 6.72 13.40
CA VAL A 225 -31.12 6.46 12.84
C VAL A 225 -31.16 6.67 11.33
N PRO A 226 -30.33 7.56 10.76
CA PRO A 226 -30.36 7.82 9.33
C PRO A 226 -30.06 6.58 8.50
N GLN A 227 -30.85 6.37 7.45
CA GLN A 227 -30.71 5.23 6.53
C GLN A 227 -29.31 5.12 5.93
N TYR A 228 -28.62 6.24 5.73
CA TYR A 228 -27.24 6.25 5.27
C TYR A 228 -26.30 5.53 6.24
N VAL A 229 -26.40 5.82 7.55
CA VAL A 229 -25.62 5.17 8.60
C VAL A 229 -25.91 3.67 8.63
N LEU A 230 -27.20 3.30 8.61
CA LEU A 230 -27.64 1.91 8.58
C LEU A 230 -27.03 1.16 7.39
N LYS A 231 -27.07 1.76 6.20
CA LYS A 231 -26.61 1.10 4.97
C LYS A 231 -25.09 1.03 4.85
N ARG A 232 -24.35 1.98 5.45
CA ARG A 232 -22.90 2.12 5.28
C ARG A 232 -22.08 1.39 6.35
N PHE A 233 -22.35 1.61 7.63
CA PHE A 233 -21.44 1.17 8.72
C PHE A 233 -21.92 -0.08 9.46
N SER A 234 -23.20 -0.39 9.33
CA SER A 234 -23.95 -1.16 10.31
C SER A 234 -24.10 -2.61 9.89
N ARG A 235 -22.95 -3.26 9.72
CA ARG A 235 -22.82 -4.56 9.06
C ARG A 235 -21.90 -5.52 9.78
N PHE A 236 -21.49 -5.22 11.01
CA PHE A 236 -20.77 -6.18 11.83
C PHE A 236 -21.61 -7.47 11.99
N GLY A 237 -20.98 -8.63 11.94
CA GLY A 237 -21.64 -9.93 11.89
C GLY A 237 -22.22 -10.33 10.52
N THR A 238 -22.10 -9.50 9.49
CA THR A 238 -22.57 -9.85 8.13
C THR A 238 -21.41 -10.04 7.16
N PHE A 239 -21.40 -11.19 6.47
CA PHE A 239 -20.43 -11.51 5.41
C PHE A 239 -20.80 -10.82 4.08
N ARG A 240 -19.87 -10.76 3.11
CA ARG A 240 -20.20 -10.26 1.77
C ARG A 240 -21.31 -11.12 1.16
N LYS A 241 -22.37 -10.49 0.67
CA LYS A 241 -23.52 -11.20 0.05
C LYS A 241 -23.28 -11.55 -1.41
N ASN A 242 -22.49 -10.74 -2.10
CA ASN A 242 -22.26 -10.85 -3.55
C ASN A 242 -21.05 -11.75 -3.84
N HIS A 243 -21.22 -13.06 -3.65
CA HIS A 243 -20.15 -14.02 -3.92
C HIS A 243 -19.73 -14.05 -5.40
N ASP A 244 -20.59 -13.64 -6.34
CA ASP A 244 -20.23 -13.56 -7.76
C ASP A 244 -19.09 -12.56 -8.02
N MET A 245 -19.00 -11.52 -7.19
CA MET A 245 -17.91 -10.52 -7.23
C MET A 245 -16.84 -10.77 -6.16
N SER A 246 -16.89 -11.90 -5.45
CA SER A 246 -15.86 -12.27 -4.46
C SER A 246 -14.59 -12.80 -5.12
N SER A 247 -14.67 -13.28 -6.37
CA SER A 247 -13.49 -13.77 -7.09
C SER A 247 -12.68 -12.63 -7.71
N CYS A 248 -11.35 -12.77 -7.65
CA CYS A 248 -10.41 -11.83 -8.26
C CYS A 248 -10.58 -11.71 -9.79
N SER A 249 -10.96 -12.80 -10.46
CA SER A 249 -11.19 -12.80 -11.91
C SER A 249 -12.44 -11.98 -12.29
N ALA A 250 -13.55 -12.13 -11.54
CA ALA A 250 -14.76 -11.35 -11.76
C ALA A 250 -14.53 -9.85 -11.52
N ARG A 251 -13.79 -9.52 -10.44
CA ARG A 251 -13.36 -8.14 -10.16
C ARG A 251 -12.52 -7.55 -11.29
N ARG A 252 -11.50 -8.28 -11.74
CA ARG A 252 -10.63 -7.83 -12.85
C ARG A 252 -11.45 -7.55 -14.10
N LYS A 253 -12.31 -8.50 -14.49
CA LYS A 253 -13.18 -8.37 -15.66
C LYS A 253 -14.04 -7.12 -15.58
N LEU A 254 -14.65 -6.83 -14.42
CA LEU A 254 -15.44 -5.62 -14.25
C LEU A 254 -14.60 -4.35 -14.39
N ILE A 255 -13.45 -4.29 -13.70
CA ILE A 255 -12.54 -3.14 -13.72
C ILE A 255 -12.06 -2.86 -15.15
N THR A 256 -11.56 -3.88 -15.84
CA THR A 256 -11.10 -3.77 -17.23
C THR A 256 -12.24 -3.33 -18.17
N ASN A 257 -13.43 -3.94 -18.06
CA ASN A 257 -14.59 -3.57 -18.89
C ASN A 257 -15.06 -2.12 -18.67
N ARG A 258 -14.73 -1.52 -17.51
CA ARG A 258 -15.08 -0.15 -17.18
C ARG A 258 -13.95 0.85 -17.43
N GLY A 259 -12.78 0.39 -17.88
CA GLY A 259 -11.59 1.23 -18.03
C GLY A 259 -11.08 1.79 -16.70
N TYR A 260 -11.35 1.09 -15.59
CA TYR A 260 -10.81 1.42 -14.28
C TYR A 260 -9.42 0.79 -14.10
N ASN A 261 -8.58 1.39 -13.27
CA ASN A 261 -7.28 0.84 -12.86
C ASN A 261 -7.03 0.98 -11.35
N TYR A 262 -8.01 1.46 -10.59
CA TYR A 262 -7.88 1.69 -9.17
C TYR A 262 -9.20 1.42 -8.44
N TYR A 263 -9.13 0.83 -7.27
CA TYR A 263 -10.23 0.85 -6.31
C TYR A 263 -9.74 0.63 -4.88
N SER A 264 -10.54 1.05 -3.91
CA SER A 264 -10.32 0.76 -2.50
C SER A 264 -11.23 -0.35 -1.99
N ASN A 265 -10.72 -1.10 -1.02
CA ASN A 265 -11.41 -2.11 -0.25
C ASN A 265 -11.36 -1.69 1.22
N GLU A 266 -12.50 -1.38 1.84
CA GLU A 266 -12.57 -0.89 3.24
C GLU A 266 -13.01 -1.98 4.23
N TYR A 267 -13.04 -3.25 3.81
CA TYR A 267 -13.52 -4.35 4.64
C TYR A 267 -12.38 -5.26 5.11
N THR A 268 -12.01 -6.23 4.29
CA THR A 268 -10.94 -7.21 4.56
C THR A 268 -10.31 -7.62 3.24
N VAL A 269 -9.14 -8.26 3.29
CA VAL A 269 -8.65 -9.05 2.15
C VAL A 269 -9.68 -10.12 1.73
N HIS A 270 -9.48 -10.73 0.56
CA HIS A 270 -10.42 -11.71 0.00
C HIS A 270 -10.38 -13.03 0.76
N GLY A 271 -11.44 -13.83 0.62
CA GLY A 271 -11.51 -15.14 1.27
C GLY A 271 -11.77 -15.07 2.78
N GLY A 272 -11.09 -15.91 3.56
CA GLY A 272 -11.21 -15.95 5.02
C GLY A 272 -12.48 -16.59 5.58
N HIS A 273 -13.60 -16.63 4.84
CA HIS A 273 -14.90 -17.11 5.34
C HIS A 273 -14.92 -18.61 5.71
N LYS A 274 -14.17 -19.46 4.98
CA LYS A 274 -14.01 -20.90 5.30
C LYS A 274 -12.94 -21.18 6.36
N GLY A 275 -12.07 -20.21 6.60
CA GLY A 275 -10.88 -20.33 7.44
C GLY A 275 -9.97 -19.13 7.21
N MET A 276 -9.34 -18.63 8.28
CA MET A 276 -8.48 -17.43 8.22
C MET A 276 -7.23 -17.66 7.36
N ASP A 277 -6.77 -18.92 7.29
CA ASP A 277 -5.72 -19.42 6.40
C ASP A 277 -6.05 -19.29 4.90
N ASN A 278 -7.33 -19.13 4.55
CA ASN A 278 -7.80 -18.92 3.18
C ASN A 278 -7.91 -17.42 2.82
N ALA A 279 -7.50 -16.52 3.72
CA ALA A 279 -7.40 -15.10 3.42
C ALA A 279 -6.30 -14.86 2.39
N HIS A 280 -6.59 -14.07 1.36
CA HIS A 280 -5.64 -13.83 0.27
C HIS A 280 -5.87 -12.50 -0.43
N MET A 281 -4.83 -12.04 -1.11
CA MET A 281 -4.88 -10.92 -2.05
C MET A 281 -5.16 -11.41 -3.47
N CYS A 282 -5.65 -10.51 -4.32
CA CYS A 282 -5.73 -10.79 -5.74
C CYS A 282 -4.35 -10.71 -6.36
N GLY A 283 -3.73 -11.87 -6.65
CA GLY A 283 -2.36 -11.93 -7.18
C GLY A 283 -2.17 -11.25 -8.53
N ASN A 284 -3.26 -11.00 -9.26
CA ASN A 284 -3.27 -10.26 -10.52
C ASN A 284 -3.46 -8.74 -10.33
N PHE A 285 -3.71 -8.27 -9.11
CA PHE A 285 -3.76 -6.84 -8.77
C PHE A 285 -2.46 -6.42 -8.11
N PHE A 286 -2.18 -5.12 -8.19
CA PHE A 286 -1.15 -4.45 -7.41
C PHE A 286 -1.78 -4.05 -6.07
N ASN A 287 -1.51 -4.84 -5.04
CA ASN A 287 -2.16 -4.74 -3.74
C ASN A 287 -1.37 -3.78 -2.85
N VAL A 288 -2.05 -2.76 -2.36
CA VAL A 288 -1.47 -1.71 -1.52
C VAL A 288 -2.16 -1.69 -0.17
N ILE A 289 -1.38 -1.49 0.88
CA ILE A 289 -1.89 -1.19 2.22
C ILE A 289 -1.18 0.03 2.79
N VAL A 290 -1.97 0.89 3.43
CA VAL A 290 -1.48 2.01 4.20
C VAL A 290 -1.83 1.75 5.65
N LEU A 291 -0.83 1.71 6.52
CA LEU A 291 -0.99 1.54 7.96
C LEU A 291 -0.75 2.85 8.68
N ARG A 292 -1.27 2.89 9.89
CA ARG A 292 -1.16 4.00 10.84
C ARG A 292 -0.92 3.40 12.21
N ASP A 293 -0.25 4.12 13.10
CA ASP A 293 -0.19 3.77 14.52
C ASP A 293 -1.56 3.27 15.05
N PRO A 294 -1.66 2.02 15.53
CA PRO A 294 -2.93 1.41 15.94
C PRO A 294 -3.71 2.18 16.99
N MET A 295 -3.02 2.82 17.94
CA MET A 295 -3.61 3.62 19.01
C MET A 295 -4.20 4.92 18.46
N LYS A 296 -3.43 5.67 17.66
CA LYS A 296 -3.93 6.87 16.97
C LYS A 296 -5.07 6.52 16.02
N ARG A 297 -4.98 5.38 15.33
CA ARG A 297 -6.04 4.86 14.47
C ARG A 297 -7.31 4.56 15.27
N LEU A 298 -7.22 3.94 16.46
CA LEU A 298 -8.37 3.63 17.32
C LEU A 298 -9.15 4.89 17.66
N VAL A 299 -8.46 5.87 18.25
CA VAL A 299 -9.08 7.13 18.66
C VAL A 299 -9.67 7.85 17.44
N SER A 300 -8.89 7.96 16.35
CA SER A 300 -9.37 8.58 15.10
C SER A 300 -10.60 7.88 14.53
N HIS A 301 -10.68 6.56 14.65
CA HIS A 301 -11.81 5.77 14.15
C HIS A 301 -13.07 5.99 15.01
N MET A 302 -12.93 6.01 16.34
CA MET A 302 -14.05 6.32 17.26
C MET A 302 -14.59 7.72 17.01
N LYS A 303 -13.71 8.72 16.89
CA LYS A 303 -14.07 10.09 16.51
C LYS A 303 -14.78 10.15 15.16
N PHE A 304 -14.29 9.42 14.16
CA PHE A 304 -14.92 9.38 12.85
C PHE A 304 -16.33 8.78 12.87
N VAL A 305 -16.55 7.73 13.66
CA VAL A 305 -17.90 7.18 13.89
C VAL A 305 -18.79 8.25 14.49
N MET A 306 -18.35 8.92 15.56
CA MET A 306 -19.12 9.97 16.22
C MET A 306 -19.42 11.14 15.30
N TRP A 307 -18.45 11.69 14.55
CA TRP A 307 -18.68 12.74 13.57
C TRP A 307 -19.69 12.35 12.49
N THR A 308 -19.60 11.11 12.01
CA THR A 308 -20.55 10.63 11.00
C THR A 308 -21.97 10.50 11.57
N MET A 309 -22.08 10.34 12.89
CA MET A 309 -23.32 10.23 13.63
C MET A 309 -23.83 11.57 14.16
N SER A 310 -23.04 12.65 14.22
CA SER A 310 -23.46 13.96 14.74
C SER A 310 -23.81 15.00 13.66
N GLY A 311 -23.21 14.93 12.46
CA GLY A 311 -23.43 15.94 11.41
C GLY A 311 -24.67 15.70 10.53
N ASP A 312 -24.75 16.38 9.37
CA ASP A 312 -25.86 16.38 8.38
C ASP A 312 -26.41 15.01 7.94
N ARG A 313 -25.69 13.93 8.26
CA ARG A 313 -26.01 12.55 7.87
C ARG A 313 -26.34 11.66 9.06
N GLY A 314 -26.32 12.21 10.28
CA GLY A 314 -26.43 11.56 11.58
C GLY A 314 -27.67 12.00 12.35
N TYR A 315 -27.57 12.00 13.68
CA TYR A 315 -28.57 12.60 14.55
C TYR A 315 -28.51 14.12 14.40
N ASN A 316 -29.45 14.72 13.68
CA ASN A 316 -29.69 16.18 13.76
C ASN A 316 -30.31 16.58 15.12
N ASP A 317 -30.03 15.81 16.18
CA ASP A 317 -30.63 15.87 17.49
C ASP A 317 -29.53 15.58 18.52
N THR A 318 -29.02 16.66 19.13
CA THR A 318 -27.97 16.61 20.16
C THR A 318 -28.36 15.72 21.35
N LEU A 319 -29.66 15.63 21.69
CA LEU A 319 -30.13 14.79 22.79
C LEU A 319 -29.97 13.31 22.46
N LEU A 320 -30.27 12.90 21.21
CA LEU A 320 -30.04 11.52 20.76
C LEU A 320 -28.56 11.20 20.66
N PHE A 321 -27.75 12.12 20.15
CA PHE A 321 -26.31 11.94 20.11
C PHE A 321 -25.75 11.73 21.53
N ASN A 322 -26.12 12.60 22.47
CA ASN A 322 -25.69 12.49 23.87
C ASN A 322 -26.20 11.21 24.51
N ARG A 323 -27.44 10.80 24.26
CA ARG A 323 -27.95 9.50 24.70
C ARG A 323 -27.10 8.36 24.18
N MET A 324 -26.62 8.43 22.94
CA MET A 324 -25.80 7.37 22.36
C MET A 324 -24.37 7.37 22.88
N TYR A 325 -23.72 8.52 23.02
CA TYR A 325 -22.26 8.60 23.20
C TYR A 325 -21.77 9.24 24.51
N ALA A 326 -22.61 9.97 25.25
CA ALA A 326 -22.18 10.57 26.51
C ALA A 326 -21.92 9.50 27.58
N ASN A 327 -20.84 9.69 28.36
CA ASN A 327 -20.47 8.85 29.49
C ASN A 327 -20.42 7.34 29.17
N ARG A 328 -19.96 6.99 27.96
CA ARG A 328 -19.84 5.59 27.54
C ARG A 328 -18.49 5.01 27.96
N SER A 329 -18.49 3.75 28.34
CA SER A 329 -17.29 3.01 28.74
C SER A 329 -16.66 2.25 27.57
N SER A 330 -15.52 1.62 27.82
CA SER A 330 -14.87 0.73 26.88
C SER A 330 -15.73 -0.49 26.52
N GLU A 331 -16.51 -1.06 27.46
CA GLU A 331 -17.42 -2.18 27.17
C GLU A 331 -18.51 -1.79 26.17
N PHE A 332 -19.04 -0.57 26.27
CA PHE A 332 -19.99 -0.07 25.29
C PHE A 332 -19.38 -0.08 23.89
N TRP A 333 -18.14 0.41 23.75
CA TRP A 333 -17.44 0.44 22.46
C TRP A 333 -17.08 -0.97 21.95
N GLN A 334 -16.78 -1.91 22.84
CA GLN A 334 -16.59 -3.33 22.50
C GLN A 334 -17.88 -3.95 21.96
N ALA A 335 -19.04 -3.62 22.52
CA ALA A 335 -20.33 -4.11 22.02
C ALA A 335 -20.76 -3.42 20.72
N LEU A 336 -20.51 -2.11 20.60
CA LEU A 336 -20.89 -1.30 19.46
C LEU A 336 -20.02 -1.54 18.23
N GLY A 337 -18.70 -1.56 18.38
CA GLY A 337 -17.75 -1.69 17.29
C GLY A 337 -16.67 -2.72 17.56
N PRO A 338 -17.00 -4.02 17.69
CA PRO A 338 -16.05 -5.05 18.11
C PRO A 338 -14.75 -5.07 17.29
N ALA A 339 -14.87 -5.04 15.97
CA ALA A 339 -13.70 -5.02 15.08
C ALA A 339 -12.88 -3.73 15.21
N ILE A 340 -13.52 -2.59 15.53
CA ILE A 340 -12.82 -1.30 15.67
C ILE A 340 -11.82 -1.36 16.82
N VAL A 341 -12.21 -1.95 17.95
CA VAL A 341 -11.54 -1.74 19.24
C VAL A 341 -10.64 -2.88 19.69
N ASP A 342 -10.43 -3.88 18.84
CA ASP A 342 -9.63 -5.07 19.15
C ASP A 342 -8.90 -5.53 17.90
N ASN A 343 -7.61 -5.18 17.78
CA ASN A 343 -6.70 -5.64 16.72
C ASN A 343 -7.29 -5.58 15.30
N TYR A 344 -7.69 -4.37 14.87
CA TYR A 344 -8.37 -4.11 13.61
C TYR A 344 -7.54 -4.52 12.37
N PHE A 345 -6.22 -4.32 12.38
CA PHE A 345 -5.37 -4.69 11.23
C PHE A 345 -5.30 -6.20 11.04
N ILE A 346 -5.05 -6.96 12.12
CA ILE A 346 -5.05 -8.42 12.07
C ILE A 346 -6.39 -8.94 11.55
N ARG A 347 -7.50 -8.41 12.09
CA ARG A 347 -8.87 -8.72 11.65
C ARG A 347 -9.10 -8.47 10.16
N SER A 348 -8.62 -7.35 9.63
CA SER A 348 -8.76 -6.99 8.21
C SER A 348 -7.87 -7.82 7.29
N LEU A 349 -6.68 -8.22 7.74
CA LEU A 349 -5.72 -9.02 6.97
C LEU A 349 -6.09 -10.51 6.89
N LEU A 350 -6.89 -11.01 7.83
CA LEU A 350 -7.27 -12.43 7.90
C LEU A 350 -8.68 -12.74 7.37
N GLY A 351 -9.24 -11.81 6.60
CA GLY A 351 -10.50 -12.00 5.90
C GLY A 351 -11.73 -12.04 6.81
N GLU A 352 -12.85 -12.50 6.26
CA GLU A 352 -14.16 -12.23 6.87
C GLU A 352 -14.38 -12.96 8.21
N LYS A 353 -13.86 -14.19 8.37
CA LYS A 353 -14.00 -14.95 9.62
C LYS A 353 -13.27 -14.29 10.77
N ALA A 354 -12.00 -13.90 10.55
CA ALA A 354 -11.21 -13.18 11.54
C ALA A 354 -11.83 -11.84 11.91
N PHE A 355 -12.39 -11.13 10.93
CA PHE A 355 -13.01 -9.83 11.18
C PHE A 355 -14.12 -9.88 12.22
N HIS A 356 -14.90 -10.97 12.23
CA HIS A 356 -16.07 -11.15 13.09
C HIS A 356 -15.83 -12.00 14.34
N VAL A 357 -14.58 -12.36 14.69
CA VAL A 357 -14.34 -13.10 15.95
C VAL A 357 -14.70 -12.25 17.18
N PRO A 358 -15.06 -12.85 18.33
CA PRO A 358 -15.36 -12.07 19.54
C PRO A 358 -14.18 -11.19 19.99
N VAL A 359 -14.48 -10.13 20.74
CA VAL A 359 -13.45 -9.26 21.33
C VAL A 359 -12.56 -10.06 22.28
N GLY A 360 -11.25 -9.83 22.22
CA GLY A 360 -10.25 -10.49 23.08
C GLY A 360 -9.82 -11.87 22.60
N THR A 361 -10.31 -12.33 21.44
CA THR A 361 -9.97 -13.65 20.88
C THR A 361 -8.90 -13.61 19.80
N VAL A 362 -8.47 -12.41 19.38
CA VAL A 362 -7.31 -12.28 18.48
C VAL A 362 -6.05 -12.68 19.24
N GLY A 363 -5.38 -13.74 18.78
CA GLY A 363 -4.21 -14.32 19.45
C GLY A 363 -2.95 -14.32 18.59
N ARG A 364 -1.86 -14.86 19.15
CA ARG A 364 -0.52 -14.92 18.51
C ARG A 364 -0.51 -15.69 17.18
N GLU A 365 -1.31 -16.75 17.06
CA GLU A 365 -1.45 -17.49 15.80
C GLU A 365 -2.01 -16.59 14.70
N MET A 366 -3.01 -15.76 15.02
CA MET A 366 -3.57 -14.79 14.08
C MET A 366 -2.56 -13.69 13.73
N LEU A 367 -1.77 -13.21 14.69
CA LEU A 367 -0.66 -12.28 14.40
C LEU A 367 0.30 -12.89 13.37
N SER A 368 0.77 -14.12 13.57
CA SER A 368 1.68 -14.77 12.63
C SER A 368 1.07 -14.93 11.23
N LEU A 369 -0.21 -15.32 11.13
CA LEU A 369 -0.91 -15.37 9.84
C LEU A 369 -1.01 -13.96 9.20
N ALA A 370 -1.26 -12.92 10.00
CA ALA A 370 -1.39 -11.55 9.50
C ALA A 370 -0.04 -11.01 8.99
N GLU A 371 1.07 -11.33 9.66
CA GLU A 371 2.43 -11.03 9.19
C GLU A 371 2.70 -11.68 7.82
N HIS A 372 2.29 -12.95 7.63
CA HIS A 372 2.40 -13.62 6.32
C HIS A 372 1.60 -12.90 5.24
N VAL A 373 0.35 -12.51 5.50
CA VAL A 373 -0.48 -11.80 4.51
C VAL A 373 0.09 -10.41 4.23
N LEU A 374 0.53 -9.68 5.26
CA LEU A 374 1.09 -8.35 5.13
C LEU A 374 2.37 -8.33 4.28
N ALA A 375 3.27 -9.28 4.52
CA ALA A 375 4.55 -9.39 3.80
C ALA A 375 4.39 -9.64 2.28
N GLN A 376 3.20 -10.04 1.83
CA GLN A 376 2.89 -10.30 0.42
C GLN A 376 2.28 -9.08 -0.32
N PHE A 377 1.94 -7.98 0.37
CA PHE A 377 1.43 -6.79 -0.30
C PHE A 377 2.45 -6.24 -1.29
N ASP A 378 2.03 -5.77 -2.45
CA ASP A 378 2.95 -5.21 -3.43
C ASP A 378 3.67 -3.96 -2.92
N LEU A 379 2.96 -3.19 -2.10
CA LEU A 379 3.44 -1.97 -1.46
C LEU A 379 2.81 -1.82 -0.07
N VAL A 380 3.66 -1.59 0.92
CA VAL A 380 3.29 -1.28 2.30
C VAL A 380 3.77 0.14 2.60
N LEU A 381 2.88 0.99 3.09
CA LEU A 381 3.20 2.36 3.50
C LEU A 381 2.74 2.59 4.93
N VAL A 382 3.56 3.28 5.73
CA VAL A 382 3.19 3.70 7.10
C VAL A 382 3.09 5.22 7.14
N LEU A 383 1.97 5.75 7.64
CA LEU A 383 1.72 7.20 7.62
C LEU A 383 2.72 8.00 8.46
N GLU A 384 3.11 7.47 9.61
CA GLU A 384 4.06 8.06 10.53
C GLU A 384 5.55 7.92 10.10
N GLN A 385 5.82 7.28 8.96
CA GLN A 385 7.19 7.26 8.41
C GLN A 385 7.63 8.64 7.92
N ASP A 386 8.95 8.78 7.81
CA ASP A 386 9.61 9.95 7.23
C ASP A 386 9.05 10.26 5.83
N MET A 387 8.94 11.56 5.52
CA MET A 387 8.34 12.00 4.27
C MET A 387 9.17 11.60 3.05
N ALA A 388 10.51 11.58 3.15
CA ALA A 388 11.37 11.15 2.04
C ALA A 388 11.14 9.68 1.69
N ILE A 389 10.92 8.82 2.69
CA ILE A 389 10.59 7.40 2.48
C ILE A 389 9.22 7.28 1.78
N LYS A 390 8.20 7.97 2.28
CA LYS A 390 6.86 7.96 1.66
C LYS A 390 6.90 8.47 0.22
N ASN A 391 7.62 9.56 -0.03
CA ASN A 391 7.79 10.13 -1.37
C ASN A 391 8.53 9.16 -2.30
N LEU A 392 9.54 8.43 -1.80
CA LEU A 392 10.24 7.40 -2.56
C LEU A 392 9.31 6.22 -2.89
N ILE A 393 8.49 5.78 -1.94
CA ILE A 393 7.48 4.72 -2.16
C ILE A 393 6.47 5.13 -3.23
N THR A 394 5.95 6.36 -3.19
CA THR A 394 4.97 6.82 -4.20
C THR A 394 5.63 7.03 -5.57
N SER A 395 6.79 7.68 -5.63
CA SER A 395 7.44 8.00 -6.91
C SER A 395 8.07 6.78 -7.58
N TYR A 396 8.78 5.93 -6.85
CA TYR A 396 9.47 4.76 -7.43
C TYR A 396 8.65 3.48 -7.34
N GLY A 397 7.82 3.32 -6.31
CA GLY A 397 7.00 2.10 -6.13
C GLY A 397 5.74 2.06 -7.01
N VAL A 398 5.20 3.21 -7.42
CA VAL A 398 4.03 3.26 -8.32
C VAL A 398 4.17 4.23 -9.50
N GLY A 399 5.24 5.02 -9.56
CA GLY A 399 5.44 5.98 -10.65
C GLY A 399 4.55 7.22 -10.53
N TRP A 400 4.17 7.61 -9.31
CA TRP A 400 3.29 8.76 -9.07
C TRP A 400 4.10 10.05 -8.87
N ASN A 401 3.64 11.12 -9.50
CA ASN A 401 4.24 12.45 -9.38
C ASN A 401 3.70 13.20 -8.15
N HIS A 402 2.40 13.02 -7.85
CA HIS A 402 1.78 13.61 -6.68
C HIS A 402 1.90 12.68 -5.48
N THR A 403 2.30 13.21 -4.32
CA THR A 403 2.51 12.42 -3.09
C THR A 403 1.53 12.79 -1.98
N LEU A 404 1.60 12.07 -0.84
CA LEU A 404 0.80 12.37 0.36
C LEU A 404 1.10 13.74 0.97
N GLU A 405 2.23 14.37 0.60
CA GLU A 405 2.61 15.71 1.06
C GLU A 405 1.66 16.79 0.51
N GLU A 406 1.06 16.54 -0.66
CA GLU A 406 0.21 17.51 -1.35
C GLU A 406 -1.26 17.42 -0.92
N VAL A 407 -1.63 16.35 -0.20
CA VAL A 407 -3.03 16.06 0.13
C VAL A 407 -3.23 15.92 1.63
N HIS A 408 -3.82 16.97 2.20
CA HIS A 408 -4.31 17.00 3.57
C HIS A 408 -5.84 17.02 3.59
N ASP A 409 -6.48 15.92 3.16
CA ASP A 409 -7.94 15.83 3.24
C ASP A 409 -8.40 15.53 4.68
N LYS A 410 -9.48 16.20 5.09
CA LYS A 410 -10.14 16.06 6.40
C LYS A 410 -9.18 16.28 7.58
N ASP A 411 -8.74 17.52 7.74
CA ASP A 411 -8.06 17.95 8.95
C ASP A 411 -8.94 17.66 10.17
N SER A 412 -8.48 16.71 11.00
CA SER A 412 -9.18 16.32 12.21
C SER A 412 -9.26 17.46 13.21
N ASN A 413 -8.31 18.40 13.19
CA ASN A 413 -8.29 19.53 14.12
C ASN A 413 -9.45 20.48 13.81
N ILE A 414 -9.66 20.81 12.53
CA ILE A 414 -10.80 21.64 12.10
C ILE A 414 -12.10 21.00 12.55
N ARG A 415 -12.30 19.71 12.29
CA ARG A 415 -13.53 19.01 12.70
C ARG A 415 -13.69 18.88 14.21
N GLU A 416 -12.59 18.79 14.95
CA GLU A 416 -12.65 18.78 16.41
C GLU A 416 -13.13 20.12 16.97
N THR A 417 -12.79 21.24 16.30
CA THR A 417 -13.31 22.56 16.67
C THR A 417 -14.79 22.73 16.37
N GLU A 418 -15.28 22.13 15.27
CA GLU A 418 -16.72 22.10 14.93
C GLU A 418 -17.51 21.21 15.88
N PHE A 419 -16.94 20.07 16.26
CA PHE A 419 -17.59 19.09 17.14
C PHE A 419 -16.55 18.34 17.98
N ASN A 420 -16.48 18.68 19.26
CA ASN A 420 -15.55 18.11 20.23
C ASN A 420 -15.92 16.65 20.57
N THR A 421 -15.54 15.73 19.70
CA THR A 421 -15.67 14.29 19.92
C THR A 421 -14.77 13.77 21.04
N THR A 422 -13.72 14.49 21.40
CA THR A 422 -12.81 14.12 22.48
C THR A 422 -13.55 14.02 23.81
N ALA A 423 -14.56 14.88 24.03
CA ALA A 423 -15.41 14.84 25.22
C ALA A 423 -16.25 13.56 25.37
N TYR A 424 -16.35 12.75 24.31
CA TYR A 424 -17.13 11.49 24.29
C TYR A 424 -16.24 10.24 24.20
N ILE A 425 -14.92 10.42 24.24
CA ILE A 425 -13.99 9.30 24.37
C ILE A 425 -14.14 8.73 25.79
N PRO A 426 -14.21 7.40 25.95
CA PRO A 426 -14.41 6.77 27.25
C PRO A 426 -13.29 7.13 28.23
N GLU A 427 -13.64 7.39 29.49
CA GLU A 427 -12.67 7.66 30.55
C GLU A 427 -11.70 6.49 30.77
N ASP A 428 -12.17 5.25 30.56
CA ASP A 428 -11.39 4.02 30.67
C ASP A 428 -10.71 3.59 29.34
N LEU A 429 -10.45 4.54 28.42
CA LEU A 429 -9.85 4.31 27.09
C LEU A 429 -8.61 3.40 27.10
N ASN A 430 -7.81 3.46 28.17
CA ASN A 430 -6.60 2.64 28.32
C ASN A 430 -6.87 1.15 28.13
N ARG A 431 -8.06 0.66 28.50
CA ARG A 431 -8.46 -0.74 28.25
C ARG A 431 -8.52 -1.06 26.76
N LEU A 432 -9.07 -0.16 25.93
CA LEU A 432 -9.14 -0.36 24.48
C LEU A 432 -7.77 -0.21 23.83
N LEU A 433 -6.91 0.68 24.35
CA LEU A 433 -5.54 0.85 23.87
C LEU A 433 -4.70 -0.41 24.13
N GLN A 434 -4.81 -0.99 25.33
CA GLN A 434 -4.16 -2.26 25.66
C GLN A 434 -4.64 -3.41 24.76
N ALA A 435 -5.91 -3.42 24.38
CA ALA A 435 -6.44 -4.39 23.42
C ALA A 435 -5.84 -4.27 22.00
N GLN A 436 -5.06 -3.23 21.68
CA GLN A 436 -4.35 -3.10 20.41
C GLN A 436 -2.93 -3.71 20.42
N ALA A 437 -2.53 -4.40 21.49
CA ALA A 437 -1.15 -4.87 21.66
C ALA A 437 -0.62 -5.68 20.47
N LEU A 438 -1.40 -6.60 19.91
CA LEU A 438 -0.94 -7.40 18.76
C LEU A 438 -0.90 -6.59 17.46
N ASP A 439 -1.83 -5.65 17.26
CA ASP A 439 -1.76 -4.70 16.16
C ASP A 439 -0.54 -3.78 16.27
N MET A 440 -0.08 -3.45 17.48
CA MET A 440 1.16 -2.69 17.70
C MET A 440 2.38 -3.49 17.24
N GLU A 441 2.44 -4.78 17.58
CA GLU A 441 3.51 -5.67 17.10
C GLU A 441 3.50 -5.79 15.57
N LEU A 442 2.32 -6.04 14.98
CA LEU A 442 2.16 -6.07 13.53
C LEU A 442 2.56 -4.74 12.87
N TYR A 443 2.24 -3.62 13.52
CA TYR A 443 2.58 -2.29 13.03
C TYR A 443 4.09 -2.03 13.04
N GLU A 444 4.80 -2.43 14.09
CA GLU A 444 6.26 -2.34 14.14
C GLU A 444 6.92 -3.24 13.09
N PHE A 445 6.42 -4.46 12.89
CA PHE A 445 6.82 -5.30 11.75
C PHE A 445 6.55 -4.61 10.40
N SER A 446 5.41 -3.94 10.25
CA SER A 446 5.05 -3.22 9.03
C SER A 446 5.98 -2.04 8.72
N LYS A 447 6.52 -1.37 9.74
CA LYS A 447 7.53 -0.30 9.56
C LYS A 447 8.80 -0.86 8.95
N THR A 448 9.25 -2.02 9.40
CA THR A 448 10.38 -2.73 8.77
C THR A 448 10.06 -3.09 7.32
N LEU A 449 8.91 -3.70 7.04
CA LEU A 449 8.51 -4.05 5.67
C LEU A 449 8.48 -2.83 4.74
N ALA A 450 7.91 -1.73 5.20
CA ALA A 450 7.81 -0.48 4.46
C ALA A 450 9.15 0.20 4.21
N GLN A 451 10.25 -0.20 4.89
CA GLN A 451 11.61 0.28 4.63
C GLN A 451 12.43 -0.62 3.70
N LEU A 452 12.05 -1.90 3.53
CA LEU A 452 12.80 -2.84 2.69
C LEU A 452 12.68 -2.51 1.19
N ASP A 453 11.47 -2.25 0.68
CA ASP A 453 11.30 -1.87 -0.73
C ASP A 453 12.01 -0.53 -1.07
N PRO A 454 11.98 0.52 -0.21
CA PRO A 454 12.78 1.74 -0.38
C PRO A 454 14.27 1.55 -0.60
N VAL A 455 14.89 0.46 -0.11
CA VAL A 455 16.31 0.16 -0.44
C VAL A 455 16.47 0.03 -1.95
N ILE A 456 15.63 -0.78 -2.58
CA ILE A 456 15.66 -1.03 -4.03
C ILE A 456 15.41 0.29 -4.78
N TYR A 457 14.45 1.08 -4.33
CA TYR A 457 14.07 2.35 -4.95
C TYR A 457 15.17 3.41 -4.81
N ALA A 458 15.81 3.51 -3.66
CA ALA A 458 16.89 4.46 -3.41
C ALA A 458 18.13 4.15 -4.24
N VAL A 459 18.46 2.86 -4.40
CA VAL A 459 19.53 2.42 -5.30
C VAL A 459 19.20 2.76 -6.75
N ALA A 460 17.98 2.46 -7.20
CA ALA A 460 17.53 2.83 -8.54
C ALA A 460 17.63 4.35 -8.79
N ARG A 461 17.18 5.16 -7.83
CA ARG A 461 17.29 6.63 -7.86
C ARG A 461 18.74 7.10 -7.98
N LYS A 462 19.65 6.61 -7.14
CA LYS A 462 21.07 6.97 -7.16
C LYS A 462 21.78 6.49 -8.43
N ALA A 463 21.33 5.38 -9.02
CA ALA A 463 21.79 4.90 -10.32
C ALA A 463 21.17 5.64 -11.52
N GLY A 464 20.32 6.66 -11.30
CA GLY A 464 19.67 7.44 -12.35
C GLY A 464 18.54 6.70 -13.09
N VAL A 465 18.09 5.56 -12.58
CA VAL A 465 17.01 4.78 -13.19
C VAL A 465 15.66 5.39 -12.85
N GLN A 466 14.96 5.93 -13.85
CA GLN A 466 13.63 6.51 -13.65
C GLN A 466 12.55 5.42 -13.47
N PRO A 467 11.48 5.69 -12.69
CA PRO A 467 10.35 4.77 -12.56
C PRO A 467 9.61 4.56 -13.88
N LEU A 468 9.42 5.63 -14.64
CA LEU A 468 8.83 5.60 -15.98
C LEU A 468 9.89 6.00 -17.01
N PRO A 469 9.91 5.35 -18.19
CA PRO A 469 10.75 5.80 -19.29
C PRO A 469 10.29 7.18 -19.79
N PRO A 470 11.18 8.07 -20.25
CA PRO A 470 10.85 9.41 -20.71
C PRO A 470 9.73 9.45 -21.76
N GLU A 471 9.70 8.46 -22.65
CA GLU A 471 8.73 8.33 -23.73
C GLU A 471 7.30 8.16 -23.20
N ALA A 472 7.14 7.45 -22.08
CA ALA A 472 5.83 7.17 -21.45
C ALA A 472 5.18 8.40 -20.77
N SER A 473 5.91 9.51 -20.66
CA SER A 473 5.45 10.77 -20.05
C SER A 473 4.73 11.69 -21.05
N THR A 474 4.95 11.49 -22.36
CA THR A 474 4.63 12.51 -23.38
C THR A 474 3.26 12.40 -24.02
N ASP A 475 2.57 11.26 -23.87
CA ASP A 475 1.25 11.08 -24.50
C ASP A 475 0.15 11.79 -23.70
N LYS A 476 -0.25 12.97 -24.19
CA LYS A 476 -1.30 13.84 -23.60
C LYS A 476 -2.69 13.18 -23.55
N GLN A 477 -2.88 12.01 -24.16
CA GLN A 477 -4.20 11.38 -24.29
C GLN A 477 -4.47 10.23 -23.30
N ASP A 478 -3.46 9.70 -22.59
CA ASP A 478 -3.63 8.59 -21.64
C ASP A 478 -3.44 9.08 -20.18
N PRO A 479 -4.43 8.94 -19.28
CA PRO A 479 -4.32 9.44 -17.93
C PRO A 479 -3.24 8.66 -17.14
N PRO A 480 -2.18 9.33 -16.65
CA PRO A 480 -0.98 8.65 -16.20
C PRO A 480 -1.08 8.19 -14.74
N CYS A 481 -1.77 7.07 -14.47
CA CYS A 481 -1.73 6.38 -13.16
C CYS A 481 -0.37 5.68 -12.91
N GLY A 482 0.73 6.35 -13.22
CA GLY A 482 2.09 5.84 -13.07
C GLY A 482 2.32 4.52 -13.82
N LEU A 483 2.76 3.50 -13.09
CA LEU A 483 2.96 2.13 -13.58
C LEU A 483 1.62 1.40 -13.84
N LEU A 484 0.49 1.90 -13.36
CA LEU A 484 -0.80 1.19 -13.34
C LEU A 484 -1.68 1.58 -14.54
N ARG A 485 -1.18 1.33 -15.75
CA ARG A 485 -1.78 1.78 -17.02
C ARG A 485 -3.00 0.97 -17.49
N GLY A 486 -3.50 0.03 -16.69
CA GLY A 486 -4.68 -0.77 -17.04
C GLY A 486 -4.54 -1.49 -18.39
N GLN A 487 -5.34 -1.05 -19.38
CA GLN A 487 -5.37 -1.63 -20.72
C GLN A 487 -4.30 -1.08 -21.68
N TYR A 488 -3.61 0.01 -21.33
CA TYR A 488 -2.62 0.68 -22.18
C TYR A 488 -1.18 0.34 -21.78
N LYS A 489 -0.95 -0.91 -21.37
CA LYS A 489 0.30 -1.32 -20.74
C LYS A 489 1.39 -1.83 -21.70
N GLU A 490 1.04 -2.22 -22.92
CA GLU A 490 1.94 -2.94 -23.84
C GLU A 490 3.15 -2.11 -24.28
N ASP A 491 2.95 -0.82 -24.57
CA ASP A 491 4.04 0.09 -24.96
C ASP A 491 4.99 0.30 -23.77
N LEU A 492 4.45 0.47 -22.57
CA LEU A 492 5.22 0.61 -21.35
C LEU A 492 6.01 -0.68 -21.03
N LEU A 493 5.40 -1.85 -21.15
CA LEU A 493 6.09 -3.15 -21.00
C LEU A 493 7.26 -3.28 -21.97
N THR A 494 7.05 -2.91 -23.24
CA THR A 494 8.09 -2.96 -24.27
C THR A 494 9.25 -2.02 -23.92
N SER A 495 8.95 -0.79 -23.51
CA SER A 495 9.99 0.19 -23.11
C SER A 495 10.77 -0.19 -21.85
N LEU A 496 10.18 -1.01 -20.97
CA LEU A 496 10.84 -1.56 -19.78
C LEU A 496 11.62 -2.85 -20.08
N GLY A 497 11.63 -3.31 -21.33
CA GLY A 497 12.33 -4.53 -21.74
C GLY A 497 11.64 -5.82 -21.32
N ALA A 498 10.32 -5.79 -21.06
CA ALA A 498 9.57 -7.01 -20.79
C ALA A 498 9.62 -7.96 -21.99
N LYS A 499 9.78 -9.25 -21.73
CA LYS A 499 9.75 -10.27 -22.79
C LYS A 499 8.35 -10.29 -23.39
N LYS A 500 8.26 -10.15 -24.72
CA LYS A 500 6.99 -10.31 -25.42
C LYS A 500 6.39 -11.66 -25.03
N PRO A 501 5.14 -11.71 -24.51
CA PRO A 501 4.52 -12.97 -24.20
C PRO A 501 4.53 -13.80 -25.48
N THR A 502 5.16 -14.98 -25.42
CA THR A 502 5.11 -15.93 -26.53
C THR A 502 3.67 -16.37 -26.58
N VAL A 503 2.86 -15.70 -27.39
CA VAL A 503 1.47 -16.08 -27.61
C VAL A 503 1.57 -17.48 -28.17
N ALA A 504 1.31 -18.48 -27.32
CA ALA A 504 1.19 -19.85 -27.76
C ALA A 504 0.07 -19.81 -28.79
N THR A 505 0.44 -19.85 -30.06
CA THR A 505 -0.47 -19.88 -31.21
C THR A 505 -1.19 -21.22 -31.16
N LYS A 506 -2.12 -21.35 -30.22
CA LYS A 506 -3.11 -22.41 -30.22
C LYS A 506 -3.96 -22.16 -31.45
N GLY A 507 -3.65 -22.89 -32.51
CA GLY A 507 -4.43 -22.94 -33.74
C GLY A 507 -5.87 -23.27 -33.41
N LYS A 508 -6.72 -22.25 -33.31
CA LYS A 508 -8.16 -22.41 -33.28
C LYS A 508 -8.77 -21.44 -34.29
N LYS A 509 -9.01 -21.97 -35.49
CA LYS A 509 -9.96 -21.43 -36.45
C LYS A 509 -11.34 -21.49 -35.80
N ASP A 510 -11.79 -20.43 -35.17
CA ASP A 510 -13.23 -20.25 -34.91
C ASP A 510 -13.65 -18.91 -35.51
N ARG A 511 -14.42 -19.01 -36.60
CA ARG A 511 -15.10 -17.92 -37.27
C ARG A 511 -16.35 -17.55 -36.47
N GLY A 512 -16.56 -16.27 -36.21
CA GLY A 512 -17.89 -15.69 -36.11
C GLY A 512 -18.25 -15.01 -34.79
N ALA A 513 -18.43 -13.69 -34.90
CA ALA A 513 -19.54 -12.87 -34.37
C ALA A 513 -19.02 -11.52 -33.87
N GLY A 514 -19.37 -10.45 -34.60
CA GLY A 514 -18.94 -9.09 -34.33
C GLY A 514 -19.54 -8.54 -33.03
N ALA A 515 -18.68 -8.23 -32.08
CA ALA A 515 -18.99 -7.33 -30.97
C ALA A 515 -18.38 -5.95 -31.28
N GLY A 516 -19.22 -4.93 -31.42
CA GLY A 516 -18.79 -3.57 -31.69
C GLY A 516 -17.86 -3.03 -30.62
N ARG A 517 -16.62 -2.70 -31.01
CA ARG A 517 -15.68 -1.92 -30.20
C ARG A 517 -16.31 -0.53 -29.98
N LEU A 518 -16.70 -0.22 -28.75
CA LEU A 518 -17.04 1.14 -28.36
C LEU A 518 -15.75 1.97 -28.36
N ASP A 519 -15.75 3.06 -29.12
CA ASP A 519 -14.65 4.01 -29.24
C ASP A 519 -14.33 4.65 -27.86
N PRO A 520 -13.14 4.38 -27.29
CA PRO A 520 -12.71 4.92 -26.00
C PRO A 520 -12.72 6.46 -25.94
N ALA A 521 -12.50 7.13 -27.08
CA ALA A 521 -12.44 8.59 -27.14
C ALA A 521 -13.79 9.25 -26.79
N ARG A 522 -14.91 8.61 -27.17
CA ARG A 522 -16.26 9.10 -26.82
C ARG A 522 -16.58 8.95 -25.33
N GLN A 523 -15.99 7.98 -24.64
CA GLN A 523 -16.28 7.74 -23.23
C GLN A 523 -15.54 8.74 -22.32
N SER A 524 -14.30 9.09 -22.65
CA SER A 524 -13.50 10.09 -21.94
C SER A 524 -14.08 11.51 -22.07
N GLN A 525 -14.60 11.88 -23.25
CA GLN A 525 -15.29 13.17 -23.42
C GLN A 525 -16.54 13.27 -22.55
N ARG A 526 -17.36 12.21 -22.46
CA ARG A 526 -18.61 12.20 -21.68
C ARG A 526 -18.38 12.37 -20.18
N ILE A 527 -17.28 11.82 -19.65
CA ILE A 527 -16.88 11.99 -18.24
C ILE A 527 -16.44 13.44 -17.97
N ARG A 528 -15.69 14.07 -18.89
CA ARG A 528 -15.29 15.48 -18.76
C ARG A 528 -16.48 16.44 -18.82
N THR A 529 -17.49 16.18 -19.67
CA THR A 529 -18.70 17.02 -19.74
C THR A 529 -19.55 16.94 -18.47
N LEU A 530 -19.60 15.77 -17.83
CA LEU A 530 -20.29 15.58 -16.55
C LEU A 530 -19.58 16.27 -15.37
N ARG A 531 -18.24 16.35 -15.39
CA ARG A 531 -17.44 17.12 -14.41
C ARG A 531 -17.74 18.63 -14.49
N ARG A 532 -17.70 19.20 -15.70
CA ARG A 532 -17.98 20.65 -15.90
C ARG A 532 -19.37 21.07 -15.40
N ARG A 533 -20.40 20.26 -15.64
CA ARG A 533 -21.77 20.52 -15.14
C ARG A 533 -21.91 20.36 -13.62
N GLY A 534 -21.09 19.52 -13.00
CA GLY A 534 -21.09 19.34 -11.54
C GLY A 534 -20.53 20.55 -10.80
N ASP A 535 -19.48 21.18 -11.36
CA ASP A 535 -18.85 22.37 -10.77
C ASP A 535 -19.64 23.65 -11.04
N GLU A 536 -20.27 23.78 -12.22
CA GLU A 536 -21.15 24.92 -12.54
C GLU A 536 -22.42 24.96 -11.66
N ASN A 537 -23.03 23.80 -11.37
CA ASN A 537 -24.20 23.74 -10.49
C ASN A 537 -23.85 23.99 -9.00
N ARG A 538 -22.56 23.94 -8.62
CA ARG A 538 -22.13 24.21 -7.24
C ARG A 538 -21.89 25.69 -6.97
N LEU A 539 -21.61 26.48 -8.00
CA LEU A 539 -21.42 27.92 -7.91
C LEU A 539 -22.73 28.71 -7.95
N GLN A 540 -23.85 28.09 -8.33
CA GLN A 540 -25.16 28.76 -8.40
C GLN A 540 -26.10 28.45 -7.21
N GLY A 541 -25.70 27.61 -6.26
CA GLY A 541 -26.54 27.21 -5.12
C GLY A 541 -26.25 27.93 -3.80
N GLY A 542 -25.55 29.08 -3.85
CA GLY A 542 -25.01 29.78 -2.69
C GLY A 542 -25.58 31.16 -2.43
N GLU A 543 -26.85 31.42 -2.75
CA GLU A 543 -27.64 32.54 -2.20
C GLU A 543 -29.08 32.05 -2.04
N GLY A 544 -29.52 31.88 -0.79
CA GLY A 544 -30.83 31.37 -0.41
C GLY A 544 -30.94 31.22 1.09
#